data_AF-A0A1F6T1K7-F1
#
_entry.id   AF-A0A1F6T1K7-F1
#
_cell.length_a   1.000
_cell.length_b   1.000
_cell.length_c   1.000
_cell.angle_alpha   90.00
_cell.angle_beta   90.00
_cell.angle_gamma   90.00
#
_symmetry.space_group_name_H-M   'P 1'
#
loop_
_entity.id
_entity.type
_entity.pdbx_description
1 polymer ?
#
loop_
_entity_poly.entity_id
_entity_poly.type
_entity_poly.pdbx_seq_one_letter_code
_entity_poly.pdbx_strand_id
1 'polypeptide(L)'
;METKTKLVWLELVGGILGWLWILASVAALYFLVMAVFSDSPWSRFFWAFGIGAIAKWLAKGFRDNQQRVAFQAELMAKGYSREEASKEWFDRYTGNKT
;
A
#
# COMPACT_ATOMS: atom_id res chain seq x y z
N MET A 1 12.94 -15.49 7.58
CA MET A 1 12.60 -14.24 8.28
C MET A 1 11.41 -14.54 9.18
N GLU A 2 11.47 -14.19 10.46
CA GLU A 2 10.34 -14.43 11.38
C GLU A 2 9.12 -13.60 10.96
N THR A 3 7.91 -14.13 11.20
CA THR A 3 6.65 -13.49 10.81
C THR A 3 6.51 -12.08 11.39
N LYS A 4 6.97 -11.87 12.62
CA LYS A 4 7.01 -10.54 13.27
C LYS A 4 7.89 -9.56 12.50
N THR A 5 9.11 -9.96 12.15
CA THR A 5 10.04 -9.16 11.36
C THR A 5 9.44 -8.80 10.00
N LYS A 6 8.77 -9.75 9.34
CA LYS A 6 8.11 -9.50 8.06
C LYS A 6 6.98 -8.48 8.17
N LEU A 7 6.16 -8.54 9.23
CA LEU A 7 5.08 -7.59 9.46
C LEU A 7 5.62 -6.17 9.70
N VAL A 8 6.66 -6.04 10.52
CA VAL A 8 7.32 -4.74 10.77
C VAL A 8 7.87 -4.14 9.48
N TRP A 9 8.52 -4.95 8.63
CA TRP A 9 9.00 -4.49 7.33
C TRP A 9 7.88 -4.02 6.39
N LEU A 10 6.79 -4.77 6.31
CA LEU A 10 5.64 -4.40 5.47
C LEU A 10 4.99 -3.10 5.95
N GLU A 11 4.86 -2.94 7.26
CA GLU A 11 4.33 -1.72 7.88
C GLU A 11 5.23 -0.51 7.63
N LEU A 12 6.55 -0.67 7.80
CA LEU A 12 7.51 0.41 7.60
C LEU A 12 7.55 0.87 6.14
N VAL A 13 7.64 -0.06 5.18
CA VAL A 13 7.66 0.28 3.75
C VAL A 13 6.31 0.85 3.31
N GLY A 14 5.20 0.25 3.75
CA GLY A 14 3.86 0.77 3.48
C GLY A 14 3.66 2.19 4.03
N GLY A 15 4.17 2.45 5.23
CA GLY A 15 4.13 3.76 5.88
C GLY A 15 4.94 4.82 5.13
N ILE A 16 6.17 4.51 4.73
CA ILE A 16 7.02 5.42 3.92
C ILE A 16 6.32 5.76 2.59
N LEU A 17 5.77 4.77 1.90
CA LEU A 17 5.02 4.98 0.66
C LEU A 17 3.75 5.81 0.89
N GLY A 18 3.09 5.64 2.04
CA GLY A 18 1.96 6.46 2.45
C GLY A 18 2.34 7.94 2.64
N TRP A 19 3.46 8.21 3.30
CA TRP A 19 3.99 9.57 3.45
C TRP A 19 4.42 10.17 2.11
N LEU A 20 5.07 9.38 1.25
CA LEU A 20 5.44 9.82 -0.10
C LEU A 20 4.21 10.19 -0.92
N TRP A 21 3.13 9.42 -0.84
CA TRP A 21 1.84 9.75 -1.46
C TRP A 21 1.30 11.11 -0.99
N ILE A 22 1.33 11.37 0.32
CA ILE A 22 0.84 12.64 0.89
C ILE A 22 1.68 13.82 0.37
N LEU A 23 3.01 13.72 0.45
CA LEU A 23 3.92 14.77 -0.02
C LEU A 23 3.77 15.02 -1.53
N ALA A 24 3.69 13.95 -2.32
CA ALA A 24 3.49 14.05 -3.75
C ALA A 24 2.13 14.67 -4.11
N SER A 25 1.08 14.40 -3.32
CA SER A 25 -0.25 15.01 -3.51
C SER A 25 -0.22 16.52 -3.26
N VAL A 26 0.45 16.95 -2.18
CA VAL A 26 0.62 18.38 -1.87
C VAL A 26 1.46 19.06 -2.96
N ALA A 27 2.56 18.44 -3.39
CA ALA A 27 3.39 18.95 -4.48
C ALA A 27 2.62 19.05 -5.81
N ALA A 28 1.79 18.06 -6.12
CA ALA A 28 0.94 18.09 -7.32
C ALA A 28 -0.04 19.27 -7.27
N LEU A 29 -0.72 19.51 -6.14
CA LEU A 29 -1.60 20.67 -6.00
C LEU A 29 -0.85 21.99 -6.16
N TYR A 30 0.34 22.11 -5.56
CA TYR A 30 1.19 23.29 -5.74
C TYR A 30 1.58 23.52 -7.20
N PHE A 31 2.08 22.49 -7.88
CA PHE A 31 2.49 22.60 -9.29
C PHE A 31 1.31 22.83 -10.23
N LEU A 32 0.12 22.34 -9.88
CA LEU A 32 -1.11 22.64 -10.61
C LEU A 32 -1.41 24.15 -10.56
N VAL A 33 -1.40 24.74 -9.37
CA VAL A 33 -1.60 26.20 -9.20
C VAL A 33 -0.54 26.97 -10.01
N MET A 34 0.73 26.59 -9.88
CA MET A 34 1.81 27.27 -10.61
C MET A 34 1.70 27.12 -12.14
N ALA A 35 1.20 25.99 -12.64
CA ALA A 35 1.01 25.78 -14.07
C ALA A 35 -0.15 26.61 -14.64
N VAL A 36 -1.19 26.87 -13.83
CA VAL A 36 -2.35 27.67 -14.24
C VAL A 36 -2.07 29.17 -14.17
N PHE A 37 -1.36 29.63 -13.13
CA PHE A 37 -1.25 31.07 -12.82
C PHE A 37 0.13 31.69 -13.09
N SER A 38 1.17 30.88 -13.30
CA SER A 38 2.56 31.37 -13.31
C SER A 38 3.41 30.77 -14.44
N ASP A 39 2.78 30.28 -15.52
CA ASP A 39 3.43 29.64 -16.68
C ASP A 39 4.44 28.53 -16.33
N SER A 40 4.28 27.88 -15.17
CA SER A 40 5.15 26.78 -14.79
C SER A 40 4.91 25.57 -15.71
N PRO A 41 5.96 24.80 -16.06
CA PRO A 41 5.80 23.61 -16.88
C PRO A 41 4.82 22.59 -16.25
N TRP A 42 3.82 22.18 -17.02
CA TRP A 42 2.86 21.13 -16.65
C TRP A 42 3.51 19.78 -16.31
N SER A 43 4.71 19.52 -16.86
CA SER A 43 5.46 18.31 -16.57
C SER A 43 5.72 18.12 -15.07
N ARG A 44 5.93 19.20 -14.30
CA ARG A 44 6.14 19.14 -12.84
C ARG A 44 4.90 18.61 -12.12
N PHE A 45 3.72 19.05 -12.53
CA PHE A 45 2.45 18.53 -12.02
C PHE A 45 2.30 17.05 -12.34
N PHE A 46 2.46 16.65 -13.60
CA PHE A 46 2.27 15.25 -14.00
C PHE A 46 3.29 14.31 -13.35
N TRP A 47 4.53 14.74 -13.14
CA TRP A 47 5.52 13.98 -12.38
C TRP A 47 5.11 13.78 -10.92
N ALA A 48 4.73 14.87 -10.22
CA ALA A 48 4.29 14.78 -8.83
C ALA A 48 3.03 13.90 -8.69
N PHE A 49 2.05 14.10 -9.57
CA PHE A 49 0.83 13.30 -9.61
C PHE A 49 1.12 11.82 -9.89
N GLY A 50 1.95 11.52 -10.90
CA GLY A 50 2.32 10.15 -11.28
C GLY A 50 3.07 9.42 -10.18
N ILE A 51 4.09 10.05 -9.58
CA ILE A 51 4.83 9.51 -8.42
C ILE A 51 3.86 9.24 -7.27
N GLY A 52 2.96 10.19 -6.98
CA GLY A 52 1.94 10.02 -5.96
C GLY A 52 1.04 8.81 -6.24
N ALA A 53 0.48 8.71 -7.44
CA ALA A 53 -0.41 7.62 -7.81
C ALA A 53 0.26 6.24 -7.64
N ILE A 54 1.53 6.12 -8.07
CA ILE A 54 2.33 4.90 -7.88
C ILE A 54 2.57 4.63 -6.39
N ALA A 55 2.99 5.64 -5.62
CA ALA A 55 3.24 5.49 -4.19
C ALA A 55 1.98 5.03 -3.44
N LYS A 56 0.82 5.60 -3.77
CA LYS A 56 -0.48 5.19 -3.23
C LYS A 56 -0.82 3.74 -3.56
N TRP A 57 -0.63 3.35 -4.82
CA TRP A 57 -0.90 1.99 -5.27
C TRP A 57 -0.01 0.98 -4.56
N LEU A 58 1.29 1.26 -4.45
CA LEU A 58 2.22 0.42 -3.71
C LEU A 58 1.88 0.37 -2.22
N ALA A 59 1.62 1.51 -1.57
CA ALA A 59 1.23 1.56 -0.16
C ALA A 59 0.01 0.67 0.14
N LYS A 60 -1.00 0.70 -0.75
CA LYS A 60 -2.15 -0.19 -0.66
C LYS A 60 -1.73 -1.66 -0.76
N GLY A 61 -0.93 -2.03 -1.75
CA GLY A 61 -0.46 -3.41 -1.93
C GLY A 61 0.35 -3.94 -0.75
N PHE A 62 1.20 -3.11 -0.13
CA PHE A 62 1.94 -3.46 1.08
C PHE A 62 1.01 -3.70 2.28
N ARG A 63 0.00 -2.84 2.46
CA ARG A 63 -1.00 -3.00 3.51
C ARG A 63 -1.84 -4.27 3.33
N ASP A 64 -2.26 -4.57 2.11
CA ASP A 64 -3.04 -5.78 1.81
C ASP A 64 -2.20 -7.04 2.08
N ASN A 65 -0.90 -7.01 1.74
CA ASN A 65 0.04 -8.08 2.08
C ASN A 65 0.28 -8.21 3.59
N GLN A 66 0.34 -7.09 4.32
CA GLN A 66 0.47 -7.12 5.79
C GLN A 66 -0.74 -7.80 6.42
N GLN A 67 -1.95 -7.45 5.99
CA GLN A 67 -3.20 -8.07 6.46
C GLN A 67 -3.21 -9.57 6.17
N ARG A 68 -2.81 -9.99 4.97
CA ARG A 68 -2.68 -11.40 4.61
C ARG A 68 -1.73 -12.15 5.52
N VAL A 69 -0.52 -11.61 5.73
CA VAL A 69 0.49 -12.26 6.57
C VAL A 69 0.03 -12.34 8.03
N ALA A 70 -0.59 -11.28 8.56
CA ALA A 70 -1.13 -11.27 9.91
C ALA A 70 -2.25 -12.31 10.08
N PHE A 71 -3.18 -12.38 9.13
CA PHE A 71 -4.27 -13.35 9.15
C PHE A 71 -3.77 -14.80 9.08
N GLN A 72 -2.82 -15.08 8.18
CA GLN A 72 -2.21 -16.41 8.09
C GLN A 72 -1.49 -16.79 9.39
N ALA A 73 -0.78 -15.83 10.02
CA ALA A 73 -0.12 -16.05 11.29
C ALA A 73 -1.10 -16.38 12.42
N GLU A 74 -2.24 -15.69 12.45
CA GLU A 74 -3.31 -15.93 13.43
C GLU A 74 -3.91 -17.34 13.28
N LEU A 75 -4.21 -17.77 12.05
CA LEU A 75 -4.75 -19.10 11.81
C LEU A 75 -3.74 -20.21 12.13
N MET A 76 -2.47 -20.02 11.76
CA MET A 76 -1.42 -20.96 12.14
C MET A 76 -1.25 -21.07 13.65
N ALA A 77 -1.40 -19.96 14.40
CA ALA A 77 -1.39 -19.98 15.86
C ALA A 77 -2.61 -20.73 16.45
N LYS A 78 -3.73 -20.79 15.72
CA LYS A 78 -4.93 -21.58 16.07
C LYS A 78 -4.83 -23.06 15.66
N GLY A 79 -3.70 -23.49 15.10
CA GLY A 79 -3.44 -24.88 14.73
C GLY A 79 -3.75 -25.24 13.27
N TYR A 80 -4.15 -24.27 12.44
CA TYR A 80 -4.32 -24.51 11.01
C TYR A 80 -2.97 -24.71 10.32
N SER A 81 -2.96 -25.55 9.29
CA SER A 81 -1.83 -25.63 8.38
C SER A 81 -1.70 -24.34 7.56
N ARG A 82 -0.50 -24.11 7.00
CA ARG A 82 -0.22 -22.94 6.16
C ARG A 82 -1.09 -22.91 4.88
N GLU A 83 -1.42 -24.09 4.34
CA GLU A 83 -2.25 -24.22 3.14
C GLU A 83 -3.70 -23.85 3.41
N GLU A 84 -4.28 -24.37 4.50
CA GLU A 84 -5.63 -24.01 4.95
C GLU A 84 -5.74 -22.52 5.23
N ALA A 85 -4.75 -21.95 5.94
CA ALA A 85 -4.73 -20.52 6.22
C ALA A 85 -4.62 -19.66 4.94
N SER A 86 -3.97 -20.18 3.90
CA SER A 86 -3.86 -19.49 2.60
C SER A 86 -5.16 -19.57 1.80
N LYS A 87 -5.83 -20.72 1.84
CA LYS A 87 -7.14 -20.92 1.21
C LYS A 87 -8.20 -20.02 1.86
N GLU A 88 -8.25 -20.01 3.19
CA GLU A 88 -9.18 -19.17 3.96
C GLU A 88 -8.99 -17.68 3.65
N TRP A 89 -7.74 -17.23 3.52
CA TRP A 89 -7.46 -15.85 3.09
C TRP A 89 -8.00 -15.57 1.69
N PHE A 90 -7.80 -16.49 0.74
CA PHE A 90 -8.26 -16.34 -0.64
C PHE A 90 -9.78 -16.26 -0.73
N ASP A 91 -10.50 -17.12 -0.02
CA ASP A 91 -11.96 -17.14 0.02
C ASP A 91 -12.50 -15.84 0.63
N ARG A 92 -11.89 -15.36 1.72
CA ARG A 92 -12.21 -14.05 2.32
C ARG A 92 -11.92 -12.88 1.39
N TYR A 93 -10.81 -12.91 0.67
CA TYR A 93 -10.38 -11.82 -0.22
C TYR A 93 -11.24 -11.73 -1.49
N THR A 94 -11.69 -12.88 -2.01
CA THR A 94 -12.56 -12.97 -3.20
C THR A 94 -14.05 -12.79 -2.88
N GLY A 95 -14.42 -12.83 -1.60
CA GLY A 95 -15.82 -12.70 -1.18
C GLY A 95 -16.65 -13.98 -1.37
N ASN A 96 -16.00 -15.11 -1.68
CA ASN A 96 -16.63 -16.42 -1.68
C ASN A 96 -16.82 -16.87 -0.24
N LYS A 97 -17.93 -16.44 0.39
CA LYS A 97 -18.42 -17.10 1.60
C LYS A 97 -19.21 -18.33 1.18
N THR A 98 -18.82 -19.50 1.71
CA THR A 98 -19.75 -20.60 1.90
C THR A 98 -20.71 -20.29 3.04
#